data_AF-A0A382KVD3-F1
#
_entry.id   AF-A0A382KVD3-F1
#
_cell.length_a   1.000
_cell.length_b   1.000
_cell.length_c   1.000
_cell.angle_alpha   90.00
_cell.angle_beta   90.00
_cell.angle_gamma   90.00
#
_symmetry.space_group_name_H-M   'P 1'
#
loop_
_entity.id
_entity.type
_entity.pdbx_description
1 polymer ?
#
loop_
_entity_poly.entity_id
_entity_poly.type
_entity_poly.pdbx_seq_one_letter_code
_entity_poly.pdbx_strand_id
1 'polypeptide(L)'
;VVKFTGCDEQQQEKKSLMAKSRSKRAKNDQFPPESWYDPNCRECPRLARFLDVTKTEFPDYFCAPVPSFGDPNARLLIVGLAPGKHGANASGRPFTGDHAGRLLYETLHRYGLSSTSVSISNCVRLLLFDCRITNAVKCLPPGNKP
;
A
#
# COMPACT_ATOMS: atom_id res chain seq x y z
N VAL A 1 11.23 33.54 -32.11
CA VAL A 1 10.74 32.46 -31.21
C VAL A 1 11.96 31.78 -30.61
N VAL A 2 12.35 32.17 -29.39
CA VAL A 2 13.50 31.57 -28.69
C VAL A 2 13.02 30.25 -28.08
N LYS A 3 13.56 29.12 -28.54
CA LYS A 3 13.33 27.80 -27.93
C LYS A 3 14.15 27.72 -26.63
N PHE A 4 13.46 27.69 -25.50
CA PHE A 4 14.04 27.26 -24.22
C PHE A 4 13.91 25.73 -24.13
N THR A 5 14.99 24.99 -24.35
CA THR A 5 14.99 23.51 -24.27
C THR A 5 16.00 22.93 -23.28
N GLY A 6 16.63 23.74 -22.42
CA GLY A 6 17.71 23.26 -21.55
C GLY A 6 17.31 22.84 -20.12
N CYS A 7 16.15 23.30 -19.61
CA CYS A 7 15.81 23.12 -18.19
C CYS A 7 15.02 21.83 -17.91
N ASP A 8 14.23 21.35 -18.89
CA ASP A 8 13.35 20.18 -18.71
C ASP A 8 14.12 18.85 -18.74
N GLU A 9 15.11 18.71 -19.62
CA GLU A 9 15.90 17.47 -19.74
C GLU A 9 16.81 17.24 -18.52
N GLN A 10 17.45 18.30 -18.03
CA GLN A 10 18.27 18.28 -16.79
C GLN A 10 17.43 17.95 -15.55
N GLN A 11 16.18 18.41 -15.50
CA GLN A 11 15.23 18.10 -14.44
C GLN A 11 14.75 16.64 -14.50
N GLN A 12 14.55 16.12 -15.71
CA GLN A 12 14.14 14.73 -15.95
C GLN A 12 15.26 13.74 -15.60
N GLU A 13 16.51 14.08 -15.90
CA GLU A 13 17.69 13.26 -15.62
C GLU A 13 18.03 13.23 -14.12
N LYS A 14 17.91 14.36 -13.41
CA LYS A 14 17.99 14.43 -11.94
C LYS A 14 16.87 13.64 -11.25
N LYS A 15 15.63 13.72 -11.76
CA LYS A 15 14.49 12.88 -11.29
C LYS A 15 14.81 11.39 -11.45
N SER A 16 15.39 11.00 -12.59
CA SER A 16 15.78 9.61 -12.90
C SER A 16 16.90 9.09 -11.97
N LEU A 17 17.92 9.91 -11.69
CA LEU A 17 19.01 9.58 -10.76
C LEU A 17 18.55 9.49 -9.29
N MET A 18 17.69 10.42 -8.84
CA MET A 18 17.09 10.36 -7.51
C MET A 18 16.11 9.18 -7.36
N ALA A 19 15.32 8.87 -8.38
CA ALA A 19 14.46 7.69 -8.42
C ALA A 19 15.28 6.39 -8.34
N LYS A 20 16.45 6.33 -9.00
CA LYS A 20 17.36 5.16 -8.95
C LYS A 20 17.97 4.94 -7.56
N SER A 21 18.34 5.98 -6.81
CA SER A 21 18.86 5.80 -5.43
C SER A 21 17.76 5.50 -4.41
N ARG A 22 16.56 6.12 -4.54
CA ARG A 22 15.37 5.85 -3.71
C ARG A 22 14.82 4.44 -3.91
N SER A 23 14.81 3.96 -5.17
CA SER A 23 14.44 2.59 -5.55
C SER A 23 15.26 1.52 -4.81
N LYS A 24 16.51 1.80 -4.44
CA LYS A 24 17.39 0.85 -3.76
C LYS A 24 16.93 0.53 -2.33
N ARG A 25 16.32 1.50 -1.62
CA ARG A 25 15.79 1.31 -0.25
C ARG A 25 14.36 0.75 -0.26
N ALA A 26 13.53 1.27 -1.16
CA ALA A 26 12.18 0.75 -1.39
C ALA A 26 12.18 -0.77 -1.71
N LYS A 27 13.21 -1.29 -2.40
CA LYS A 27 13.29 -2.73 -2.75
C LYS A 27 13.27 -3.71 -1.56
N ASN A 28 13.70 -3.30 -0.37
CA ASN A 28 13.84 -4.22 0.77
C ASN A 28 12.76 -4.04 1.84
N ASP A 29 12.20 -2.84 2.01
CA ASP A 29 11.39 -2.50 3.20
C ASP A 29 9.98 -2.00 2.84
N GLN A 30 9.26 -2.71 1.96
CA GLN A 30 7.91 -2.30 1.56
C GLN A 30 6.86 -2.46 2.68
N PHE A 31 7.15 -3.27 3.70
CA PHE A 31 6.31 -3.43 4.88
C PHE A 31 7.01 -2.84 6.11
N PRO A 32 6.25 -2.25 7.05
CA PRO A 32 6.81 -1.71 8.28
C PRO A 32 7.47 -2.79 9.13
N PRO A 33 8.53 -2.46 9.90
CA PRO A 33 8.99 -3.32 10.99
C PRO A 33 7.92 -3.40 12.09
N GLU A 34 7.97 -4.46 12.90
CA GLU A 34 7.07 -4.66 14.05
C GLU A 34 7.20 -3.55 15.12
N SER A 35 8.31 -2.81 15.13
CA SER A 35 8.45 -1.63 16.00
C SER A 35 7.50 -0.47 15.64
N TRP A 36 6.87 -0.49 14.46
CA TRP A 36 5.92 0.54 14.00
C TRP A 36 4.45 0.12 14.12
N TYR A 37 4.18 -1.19 14.24
CA TYR A 37 2.81 -1.70 14.35
C TYR A 37 2.81 -3.08 15.01
N ASP A 38 1.76 -3.37 15.78
CA ASP A 38 1.55 -4.71 16.32
C ASP A 38 0.69 -5.55 15.34
N PRO A 39 1.26 -6.60 14.70
CA PRO A 39 0.51 -7.49 13.82
C PRO A 39 -0.55 -8.33 14.54
N ASN A 40 -0.48 -8.41 15.88
CA ASN A 40 -1.40 -9.14 16.72
C ASN A 40 -2.31 -8.21 17.55
N CYS A 41 -2.40 -6.92 17.18
CA CYS A 41 -3.19 -5.95 17.94
C CYS A 41 -4.65 -6.37 18.05
N ARG A 42 -5.18 -6.40 19.29
CA ARG A 42 -6.59 -6.71 19.59
C ARG A 42 -7.28 -5.67 20.47
N GLU A 43 -6.74 -4.46 20.53
CA GLU A 43 -7.22 -3.38 21.41
C GLU A 43 -8.66 -2.91 21.11
N CYS A 44 -9.19 -3.21 19.92
CA CYS A 44 -10.55 -2.87 19.51
C CYS A 44 -11.45 -4.13 19.55
N PRO A 45 -12.17 -4.45 20.65
CA PRO A 45 -12.86 -5.74 20.80
C PRO A 45 -13.90 -6.02 19.70
N ARG A 46 -14.58 -4.98 19.21
CA ARG A 46 -15.55 -5.07 18.11
C ARG A 46 -14.90 -5.53 16.81
N LEU A 47 -13.71 -5.00 16.50
CA LEU A 47 -12.98 -5.33 15.27
C LEU A 47 -12.31 -6.70 15.41
N ALA A 48 -11.65 -6.95 16.55
CA ALA A 48 -10.98 -8.23 16.81
C ALA A 48 -11.94 -9.41 16.70
N ARG A 49 -13.13 -9.31 17.30
CA ARG A 49 -14.18 -10.33 17.19
C ARG A 49 -14.64 -10.54 15.75
N PHE A 50 -14.74 -9.46 14.96
CA PHE A 50 -15.15 -9.57 13.56
C PHE A 50 -14.07 -10.21 12.68
N LEU A 51 -12.79 -9.98 12.99
CA LEU A 51 -11.69 -10.69 12.36
C LEU A 51 -11.77 -12.20 12.67
N ASP A 52 -12.04 -12.59 13.92
CA ASP A 52 -12.15 -14.02 14.28
C ASP A 52 -13.28 -14.70 13.51
N VAL A 53 -14.47 -14.10 13.49
CA VAL A 53 -15.62 -14.61 12.73
C VAL A 53 -15.27 -14.73 11.25
N THR A 54 -14.62 -13.70 10.68
CA THR A 54 -14.22 -13.72 9.27
C THR A 54 -13.15 -14.77 8.99
N LYS A 55 -12.24 -15.04 9.92
CA LYS A 55 -11.20 -16.08 9.79
C LYS A 55 -11.79 -17.49 9.85
N THR A 56 -12.85 -17.70 10.63
CA THR A 56 -13.60 -18.96 10.60
C THR A 56 -14.32 -19.15 9.26
N GLU A 57 -14.91 -18.09 8.70
CA GLU A 57 -15.61 -18.14 7.41
C GLU A 57 -14.63 -18.28 6.23
N PHE A 58 -13.46 -17.62 6.30
CA PHE A 58 -12.40 -17.65 5.28
C PHE A 58 -11.05 -18.01 5.90
N PRO A 59 -10.76 -19.32 6.05
CA PRO A 59 -9.52 -19.79 6.68
C PRO A 59 -8.24 -19.29 5.99
N ASP A 60 -8.28 -19.07 4.68
CA ASP A 60 -7.12 -18.64 3.89
C ASP A 60 -6.89 -17.12 3.89
N TYR A 61 -7.79 -16.33 4.48
CA TYR A 61 -7.66 -14.88 4.51
C TYR A 61 -6.66 -14.41 5.55
N PHE A 62 -6.07 -13.25 5.32
CA PHE A 62 -5.15 -12.61 6.26
C PHE A 62 -5.79 -12.36 7.63
N CYS A 63 -6.98 -11.75 7.68
CA CYS A 63 -7.79 -11.53 8.91
C CYS A 63 -7.00 -11.01 10.13
N ALA A 64 -6.09 -10.06 9.91
CA ALA A 64 -5.26 -9.43 10.92
C ALA A 64 -5.13 -7.92 10.64
N PRO A 65 -4.60 -7.11 11.58
CA PRO A 65 -4.23 -5.72 11.33
C PRO A 65 -3.39 -5.57 10.05
N VAL A 66 -3.96 -4.93 9.03
CA VAL A 66 -3.30 -4.77 7.73
C VAL A 66 -2.17 -3.74 7.85
N PRO A 67 -0.91 -4.13 7.59
CA PRO A 67 0.22 -3.20 7.66
C PRO A 67 0.14 -2.13 6.57
N SER A 68 0.81 -1.00 6.79
CA SER A 68 1.08 -0.06 5.69
C SER A 68 1.96 -0.71 4.63
N PHE A 69 1.89 -0.27 3.39
CA PHE A 69 2.69 -0.79 2.28
C PHE A 69 3.33 0.34 1.48
N GLY A 70 4.61 0.22 1.14
CA GLY A 70 5.34 1.17 0.31
C GLY A 70 6.64 1.67 0.93
N ASP A 71 7.22 2.71 0.32
CA ASP A 71 8.51 3.27 0.72
C ASP A 71 8.46 3.84 2.16
N PRO A 72 9.34 3.40 3.09
CA PRO A 72 9.36 3.92 4.45
C PRO A 72 9.75 5.40 4.54
N ASN A 73 10.39 5.94 3.50
CA ASN A 73 10.78 7.36 3.40
C ASN A 73 9.91 8.13 2.39
N ALA A 74 8.71 7.63 2.08
CA ALA A 74 7.81 8.24 1.12
C ALA A 74 7.46 9.70 1.45
N ARG A 75 7.42 10.55 0.42
CA ARG A 75 6.91 11.92 0.51
C ARG A 75 5.40 12.00 0.30
N LEU A 76 4.82 11.00 -0.35
CA LEU A 76 3.37 10.86 -0.52
C LEU A 76 2.84 9.75 0.39
N LEU A 77 1.87 10.09 1.24
CA LEU A 77 1.12 9.13 2.04
C LEU A 77 -0.34 9.11 1.59
N ILE A 78 -0.83 7.93 1.24
CA ILE A 78 -2.23 7.67 0.92
C ILE A 78 -2.87 6.97 2.11
N VAL A 79 -3.95 7.54 2.63
CA VAL A 79 -4.66 7.03 3.80
C VAL A 79 -6.09 6.67 3.40
N GLY A 80 -6.40 5.37 3.38
CA GLY A 80 -7.76 4.86 3.25
C GLY A 80 -8.50 4.80 4.59
N LEU A 81 -9.78 4.44 4.54
CA LEU A 81 -10.61 4.31 5.75
C LEU A 81 -10.24 3.05 6.55
N ALA A 82 -10.47 1.87 5.97
CA ALA A 82 -10.25 0.57 6.59
C ALA A 82 -10.15 -0.55 5.53
N PRO A 83 -9.64 -1.76 5.88
CA PRO A 83 -9.66 -2.91 4.98
C PRO A 83 -11.08 -3.31 4.55
N GLY A 84 -11.25 -3.64 3.27
CA GLY A 84 -12.45 -4.33 2.78
C GLY A 84 -12.35 -5.86 2.95
N LYS A 85 -13.50 -6.53 3.14
CA LYS A 85 -13.58 -7.98 3.47
C LYS A 85 -12.81 -8.88 2.50
N HIS A 86 -13.03 -8.71 1.21
CA HIS A 86 -12.38 -9.49 0.14
C HIS A 86 -11.15 -8.79 -0.48
N GLY A 87 -10.84 -7.58 0.00
CA GLY A 87 -9.68 -6.82 -0.41
C GLY A 87 -8.52 -7.04 0.55
N ALA A 88 -8.10 -5.97 1.22
CA ALA A 88 -6.96 -6.00 2.13
C ALA A 88 -7.11 -6.98 3.31
N ASN A 89 -8.33 -7.29 3.77
CA ASN A 89 -8.52 -8.30 4.81
C ASN A 89 -8.26 -9.73 4.30
N ALA A 90 -8.47 -9.97 3.01
CA ALA A 90 -8.13 -11.23 2.37
C ALA A 90 -6.63 -11.30 2.04
N SER A 91 -6.12 -10.25 1.42
CA SER A 91 -4.77 -10.23 0.83
C SER A 91 -3.65 -9.85 1.79
N GLY A 92 -3.95 -9.16 2.90
CA GLY A 92 -2.95 -8.62 3.82
C GLY A 92 -2.19 -7.39 3.30
N ARG A 93 -2.59 -6.83 2.14
CA ARG A 93 -2.00 -5.62 1.56
C ARG A 93 -3.06 -4.56 1.33
N PRO A 94 -2.84 -3.28 1.72
CA PRO A 94 -3.79 -2.20 1.47
C PRO A 94 -4.23 -2.16 0.01
N PHE A 95 -5.55 -1.98 -0.19
CA PHE A 95 -6.18 -1.83 -1.49
C PHE A 95 -5.88 -2.96 -2.48
N THR A 96 -5.58 -4.17 -2.02
CA THR A 96 -5.27 -5.31 -2.91
C THR A 96 -6.43 -6.29 -2.90
N GLY A 97 -6.97 -6.62 -4.08
CA GLY A 97 -8.10 -7.55 -4.24
C GLY A 97 -9.49 -6.92 -4.27
N ASP A 98 -9.59 -5.58 -4.25
CA ASP A 98 -10.88 -4.86 -4.33
C ASP A 98 -10.94 -3.87 -5.51
N HIS A 99 -12.13 -3.31 -5.74
CA HIS A 99 -12.37 -2.37 -6.84
C HIS A 99 -11.58 -1.06 -6.66
N ALA A 100 -11.50 -0.54 -5.44
CA ALA A 100 -10.77 0.69 -5.14
C ALA A 100 -9.27 0.56 -5.46
N GLY A 101 -8.72 -0.62 -5.21
CA GLY A 101 -7.35 -1.00 -5.53
C GLY A 101 -6.97 -0.90 -6.99
N ARG A 102 -7.84 -1.36 -7.90
CA ARG A 102 -7.53 -1.32 -9.34
C ARG A 102 -7.24 0.10 -9.81
N LEU A 103 -8.16 1.02 -9.52
CA LEU A 103 -8.00 2.42 -9.89
C LEU A 103 -6.75 3.03 -9.23
N LEU A 104 -6.52 2.73 -7.95
CA LEU A 104 -5.38 3.27 -7.21
C LEU A 104 -4.04 2.81 -7.81
N TYR A 105 -3.83 1.50 -7.96
CA TYR A 105 -2.55 0.96 -8.46
C TYR A 105 -2.30 1.29 -9.93
N GLU A 106 -3.33 1.33 -10.77
CA GLU A 106 -3.22 1.83 -12.15
C GLU A 106 -2.77 3.30 -12.19
N THR A 107 -3.33 4.12 -11.30
CA THR A 107 -2.97 5.54 -11.20
C THR A 107 -1.54 5.71 -10.71
N LEU A 108 -1.14 4.99 -9.65
CA LEU A 108 0.24 5.03 -9.13
C LEU A 108 1.26 4.63 -10.20
N HIS A 109 0.97 3.59 -10.97
CA HIS A 109 1.83 3.15 -12.06
C HIS A 109 1.95 4.21 -13.16
N ARG A 110 0.81 4.82 -13.56
CA ARG A 110 0.77 5.89 -14.56
C ARG A 110 1.67 7.08 -14.19
N TYR A 111 1.77 7.39 -12.89
CA TYR A 111 2.61 8.48 -12.39
C TYR A 111 4.02 8.04 -11.94
N GLY A 112 4.43 6.80 -12.22
CA GLY A 112 5.76 6.29 -11.90
C GLY A 112 6.01 6.06 -10.40
N LEU A 113 4.94 5.95 -9.60
CA LEU A 113 4.98 5.71 -8.15
C LEU A 113 4.88 4.22 -7.79
N SER A 114 4.65 3.34 -8.77
CA SER A 114 4.69 1.88 -8.57
C SER A 114 5.41 1.15 -9.70
N SER A 115 5.92 -0.05 -9.41
CA SER A 115 6.60 -0.91 -10.39
C SER A 115 5.66 -1.64 -11.36
N THR A 116 4.38 -1.74 -11.03
CA THR A 116 3.33 -2.36 -11.84
C THR A 116 1.98 -1.71 -11.55
N SER A 117 1.05 -1.78 -12.51
CA SER A 117 -0.33 -1.29 -12.38
C SER A 117 -1.24 -2.21 -11.57
N VAL A 118 -0.80 -3.42 -11.26
CA VAL A 118 -1.62 -4.42 -10.58
C VAL A 118 -0.99 -4.84 -9.26
N SER A 119 -1.77 -4.82 -8.18
CA SER A 119 -1.38 -5.45 -6.92
C SER A 119 -2.02 -6.83 -6.80
N ILE A 120 -1.18 -7.86 -6.73
CA ILE A 120 -1.56 -9.26 -6.48
C ILE A 120 -0.75 -9.71 -5.27
N SER A 121 -1.38 -10.42 -4.33
CA SER A 121 -0.70 -10.81 -3.08
C SER A 121 0.44 -11.81 -3.33
N ASN A 122 0.27 -12.72 -4.30
CA ASN A 122 1.16 -13.86 -4.53
C ASN A 122 2.05 -13.77 -5.79
N CYS A 123 2.08 -12.66 -6.53
CA CYS A 123 2.84 -12.61 -7.79
C CYS A 123 3.48 -11.24 -8.02
N VAL A 124 4.70 -11.25 -8.58
CA VAL A 124 5.62 -10.12 -8.85
C VAL A 124 5.85 -9.21 -7.62
N ARG A 125 7.11 -8.84 -7.34
CA ARG A 125 7.38 -7.81 -6.31
C ARG A 125 6.87 -6.45 -6.80
N LEU A 126 5.59 -6.16 -6.56
CA LEU A 126 5.08 -4.80 -6.57
C LEU A 126 5.91 -3.99 -5.57
N LEU A 127 6.40 -2.85 -6.01
CA LEU A 127 7.10 -1.86 -5.20
C LEU A 127 6.42 -0.52 -5.40
N LEU A 128 6.30 0.25 -4.32
CA LEU A 128 5.98 1.67 -4.39
C LEU A 128 7.26 2.50 -4.23
N PHE A 129 7.33 3.59 -4.99
CA PHE A 129 8.45 4.52 -5.00
C PHE A 129 7.98 5.88 -4.51
N ASP A 130 8.62 6.42 -3.47
CA ASP A 130 8.27 7.73 -2.88
C ASP A 130 6.79 7.86 -2.44
N CYS A 131 6.12 6.72 -2.31
CA CYS A 131 4.70 6.59 -2.00
C CYS A 131 4.52 5.48 -0.97
N ARG A 132 3.63 5.72 -0.02
CA ARG A 132 3.19 4.73 0.97
C ARG A 132 1.68 4.78 1.12
N ILE A 133 1.09 3.61 1.35
CA ILE A 133 -0.34 3.43 1.50
C ILE A 133 -0.62 2.82 2.87
N THR A 134 -1.65 3.32 3.54
CA THR A 134 -2.16 2.80 4.81
C THR A 134 -3.68 2.98 4.88
N ASN A 135 -4.29 2.43 5.93
CA ASN A 135 -5.63 2.81 6.37
C ASN A 135 -5.57 3.50 7.74
N ALA A 136 -6.57 4.33 8.04
CA ALA A 136 -6.77 4.94 9.34
C ALA A 136 -7.11 3.88 10.40
N VAL A 137 -8.02 2.96 10.07
CA VAL A 137 -8.29 1.75 10.85
C VAL A 137 -7.63 0.55 10.18
N LYS A 138 -6.87 -0.25 10.95
CA LYS A 138 -6.06 -1.36 10.42
C LYS A 138 -6.81 -2.67 10.27
N CYS A 139 -7.94 -2.83 10.96
CA CYS A 139 -8.74 -4.05 10.96
C CYS A 139 -10.03 -3.87 10.17
N LEU A 140 -10.52 -4.95 9.55
CA LEU A 140 -11.81 -4.99 8.86
C LEU A 140 -12.95 -4.60 9.83
N PRO A 141 -13.72 -3.54 9.56
CA PRO A 141 -14.89 -3.21 10.36
C PRO A 141 -16.18 -3.82 9.78
N PRO A 142 -17.10 -4.30 10.64
CA PRO A 142 -18.45 -4.67 10.23
C PRO A 142 -19.13 -3.56 9.40
N GLY A 143 -19.70 -3.94 8.26
CA GLY A 143 -20.39 -3.01 7.35
C GLY A 143 -19.50 -1.92 6.75
N ASN A 144 -18.18 -2.08 6.78
CA ASN A 144 -17.19 -1.06 6.39
C ASN A 144 -17.34 0.26 7.18
N LYS A 145 -17.84 0.18 8.43
CA LYS A 145 -18.03 1.33 9.33
C LYS A 145 -17.17 1.15 10.59
N PRO A 146 -15.99 1.81 10.66
CA PRO A 146 -15.12 1.74 11.83
C PRO A 146 -15.74 2.33 13.10
#